data_AF-A0A1M5KKS3-F1
#
_entry.id   AF-A0A1M5KKS3-F1
#
_cell.length_a   1.000
_cell.length_b   1.000
_cell.length_c   1.000
_cell.angle_alpha   90.00
_cell.angle_beta   90.00
_cell.angle_gamma   90.00
#
_symmetry.space_group_name_H-M   'P 1'
#
loop_
_entity.id
_entity.type
_entity.pdbx_description
1 polymer ?
#
loop_
_entity_poly.entity_id
_entity_poly.type
_entity_poly.pdbx_seq_one_letter_code
_entity_poly.pdbx_strand_id
1 'polypeptide(L)'
;MKKLIVTCLAALCILGSYAQEKVLKEMDAVKISKTDAPGPVVKQAEIDFPGASPFQYYAVGDTMLSKDWQITEEQNFSKGEKINHYSVEMRGKDSYYHALYDANGKLLMSRKEEKNVALPKAIMTAYENGPYRGIPLKKDKHYKITDHGKKKNYYEVYLTNGKKLMYNVDGTLIKK
;
A
#
# COMPACT_ATOMS: atom_id res chain seq x y z
N MET A 1 59.33 20.35 -15.69
CA MET A 1 59.06 19.04 -15.05
C MET A 1 58.02 19.23 -13.95
N LYS A 2 56.94 18.43 -13.99
CA LYS A 2 56.01 18.04 -12.89
C LYS A 2 55.18 19.19 -12.26
N LYS A 3 53.94 19.45 -12.71
CA LYS A 3 52.64 18.81 -12.40
C LYS A 3 52.18 18.94 -10.93
N LEU A 4 50.96 19.50 -10.79
CA LEU A 4 49.94 19.34 -9.71
C LEU A 4 50.26 20.09 -8.40
N ILE A 5 49.33 20.82 -7.77
CA ILE A 5 48.10 20.28 -7.16
C ILE A 5 46.89 21.20 -7.40
N VAL A 6 45.83 20.57 -7.91
CA VAL A 6 44.50 21.11 -8.17
C VAL A 6 43.68 21.06 -6.88
N THR A 7 42.93 22.14 -6.65
CA THR A 7 41.92 22.36 -5.61
C THR A 7 40.91 21.21 -5.50
N CYS A 8 40.89 20.49 -4.37
CA CYS A 8 39.83 19.55 -4.03
C CYS A 8 38.63 20.30 -3.42
N LEU A 9 37.71 20.76 -4.27
CA LEU A 9 36.36 21.13 -3.88
C LEU A 9 35.41 20.09 -4.50
N ALA A 10 35.03 19.06 -3.75
CA ALA A 10 34.01 18.11 -4.17
C ALA A 10 33.28 17.49 -2.97
N ALA A 11 32.10 18.06 -2.71
CA ALA A 11 30.85 17.37 -2.42
C ALA A 11 30.88 16.16 -1.46
N LEU A 12 30.69 16.42 -0.17
CA LEU A 12 30.06 15.48 0.76
C LEU A 12 28.58 15.86 0.93
N CYS A 13 27.77 15.49 -0.07
CA CYS A 13 26.32 15.34 0.09
C CYS A 13 25.94 13.91 -0.32
N ILE A 14 26.46 12.93 0.42
CA ILE A 14 25.91 11.56 0.43
C ILE A 14 25.10 11.44 1.71
N LEU A 15 23.90 12.01 1.72
CA LEU A 15 22.87 11.61 2.67
C LEU A 15 21.79 10.87 1.91
N GLY A 16 22.02 9.56 1.87
CA GLY A 16 21.08 8.45 1.74
C GLY A 16 19.70 8.76 1.18
N SER A 17 19.54 8.56 -0.13
CA SER A 17 18.25 8.14 -0.69
C SER A 17 17.98 6.68 -0.32
N TYR A 18 17.55 6.41 0.91
CA TYR A 18 17.04 5.09 1.33
C TYR A 18 15.57 5.23 1.76
N ALA A 19 14.64 5.27 0.80
CA ALA A 19 13.21 5.18 1.13
C ALA A 19 12.27 4.71 0.02
N GLN A 20 12.72 4.48 -1.23
CA GLN A 20 11.77 4.28 -2.34
C GLN A 20 11.43 2.82 -2.68
N GLU A 21 11.99 1.81 -2.01
CA GLU A 21 12.00 0.44 -2.57
C GLU A 21 11.23 -0.65 -1.78
N LYS A 22 10.09 -0.36 -1.13
CA LYS A 22 9.42 -1.40 -0.30
C LYS A 22 7.94 -1.70 -0.48
N VAL A 23 7.25 -1.15 -1.48
CA VAL A 23 5.81 -1.48 -1.68
C VAL A 23 5.50 -2.15 -3.03
N LEU A 24 6.38 -2.06 -4.04
CA LEU A 24 5.98 -2.32 -5.43
C LEU A 24 6.49 -3.60 -6.10
N LYS A 25 7.28 -4.46 -5.43
CA LYS A 25 7.81 -5.67 -6.10
C LYS A 25 6.76 -6.76 -6.40
N GLU A 26 5.49 -6.58 -6.04
CA GLU A 26 4.46 -7.61 -6.20
C GLU A 26 3.16 -7.11 -6.86
N MET A 27 3.15 -5.87 -7.37
CA MET A 27 2.02 -5.36 -8.15
C MET A 27 2.33 -5.46 -9.63
N ASP A 28 1.54 -6.25 -10.36
CA ASP A 28 1.47 -6.21 -11.83
C ASP A 28 0.75 -4.92 -12.27
N ALA A 29 1.37 -3.78 -11.95
CA ALA A 29 0.86 -2.44 -12.17
C ALA A 29 1.92 -1.62 -12.91
N VAL A 30 1.49 -0.89 -13.94
CA VAL A 30 2.37 -0.03 -14.73
C VAL A 30 2.28 1.38 -14.14
N LYS A 31 3.41 1.93 -13.72
CA LYS A 31 3.47 3.33 -13.29
C LYS A 31 3.11 4.24 -14.46
N ILE A 32 2.19 5.17 -14.24
CA ILE A 32 1.75 6.16 -15.22
C ILE A 32 1.93 7.57 -14.66
N SER A 33 1.90 8.57 -15.54
CA SER A 33 1.92 9.97 -15.11
C SER A 33 0.54 10.42 -14.61
N LYS A 34 0.47 11.56 -13.90
CA LYS A 34 -0.81 12.18 -13.50
C LYS A 34 -1.68 12.52 -14.71
N THR A 35 -1.07 12.90 -15.84
CA THR A 35 -1.77 13.27 -17.07
C THR A 35 -2.32 12.08 -17.85
N ASP A 36 -1.72 10.90 -17.68
CA ASP A 36 -2.20 9.65 -18.29
C ASP A 36 -3.25 8.95 -17.43
N ALA A 37 -3.38 9.34 -16.16
CA ALA A 37 -4.44 8.83 -15.29
C ALA A 37 -5.80 9.43 -15.69
N PRO A 38 -6.91 8.68 -15.61
CA PRO A 38 -8.24 9.22 -15.90
C PRO A 38 -8.56 10.43 -15.01
N GLY A 39 -9.07 11.50 -15.63
CA GLY A 39 -9.48 12.72 -14.91
C GLY A 39 -10.39 12.46 -13.70
N PRO A 40 -11.39 11.56 -13.78
CA PRO A 40 -12.21 11.18 -12.63
C PRO A 40 -11.41 10.58 -11.47
N VAL A 41 -10.41 9.73 -11.74
CA VAL A 41 -9.55 9.12 -10.71
C VAL A 41 -8.70 10.17 -10.01
N VAL A 42 -8.07 11.05 -10.79
CA VAL A 42 -7.25 12.14 -10.25
C VAL A 42 -8.06 13.03 -9.31
N LYS A 43 -9.25 13.45 -9.77
CA LYS A 43 -10.15 14.30 -9.01
C LYS A 43 -10.66 13.60 -7.75
N GLN A 44 -11.10 12.34 -7.87
CA GLN A 44 -11.71 11.64 -6.75
C GLN A 44 -10.68 11.30 -5.66
N ALA A 45 -9.42 11.00 -6.02
CA ALA A 45 -8.35 10.78 -5.04
C ALA A 45 -8.12 11.98 -4.11
N GLU A 46 -8.20 13.20 -4.65
CA GLU A 46 -8.07 14.43 -3.86
C GLU A 46 -9.30 14.67 -2.96
N ILE A 47 -10.49 14.19 -3.37
CA ILE A 47 -11.75 14.32 -2.61
C ILE A 47 -11.85 13.27 -1.50
N ASP A 48 -11.51 12.01 -1.78
CA ASP A 48 -11.67 10.90 -0.84
C ASP A 48 -10.69 10.96 0.33
N PHE A 49 -9.51 11.55 0.10
CA PHE A 49 -8.43 11.63 1.08
C PHE A 49 -8.05 13.08 1.38
N PRO A 50 -8.96 13.87 1.98
CA PRO A 50 -8.67 15.27 2.30
C PRO A 50 -7.48 15.35 3.25
N GLY A 51 -6.46 16.12 2.87
CA GLY A 51 -5.21 16.25 3.64
C GLY A 51 -4.13 15.21 3.31
N ALA A 52 -4.36 14.34 2.32
CA ALA A 52 -3.30 13.57 1.68
C ALA A 52 -3.08 14.08 0.25
N SER A 53 -1.82 14.10 -0.19
CA SER A 53 -1.47 14.51 -1.55
C SER A 53 -1.13 13.31 -2.41
N PRO A 54 -1.82 13.08 -3.54
CA PRO A 54 -1.42 12.11 -4.54
C PRO A 54 -0.04 12.43 -5.11
N PHE A 55 0.83 11.43 -5.20
CA PHE A 55 2.19 11.61 -5.75
C PHE A 55 2.59 10.50 -6.73
N GLN A 56 1.87 9.39 -6.79
CA GLN A 56 2.14 8.32 -7.76
C GLN A 56 0.85 7.66 -8.25
N TYR A 57 0.83 7.33 -9.54
CA TYR A 57 -0.32 6.75 -10.24
C TYR A 57 0.11 5.48 -10.97
N TYR A 58 -0.79 4.51 -11.02
CA TYR A 58 -0.56 3.24 -11.68
C TYR A 58 -1.80 2.81 -12.46
N ALA A 59 -1.57 2.26 -13.64
CA ALA A 59 -2.55 1.46 -14.36
C ALA A 59 -2.46 0.01 -13.84
N VAL A 60 -3.61 -0.57 -13.49
CA VAL A 60 -3.70 -1.93 -12.96
C VAL A 60 -4.54 -2.77 -13.92
N GLY A 61 -3.97 -3.84 -14.47
CA GLY A 61 -4.69 -4.74 -15.38
C GLY A 61 -5.67 -5.65 -14.63
N ASP A 62 -6.83 -5.93 -15.23
CA ASP A 62 -7.90 -6.73 -14.61
C ASP A 62 -7.48 -8.20 -14.38
N THR A 63 -6.60 -8.73 -15.24
CA THR A 63 -6.00 -10.07 -15.10
C THR A 63 -4.95 -10.16 -13.99
N MET A 64 -4.61 -9.01 -13.39
CA MET A 64 -3.36 -8.76 -12.67
C MET A 64 -3.58 -7.94 -11.38
N LEU A 65 -4.82 -7.84 -10.90
CA LEU A 65 -5.09 -7.33 -9.57
C LEU A 65 -4.34 -8.19 -8.55
N SER A 66 -3.21 -7.64 -8.09
CA SER A 66 -2.24 -8.35 -7.25
C SER A 66 -2.91 -9.05 -6.08
N LYS A 67 -2.25 -10.10 -5.57
CA LYS A 67 -2.64 -10.77 -4.32
C LYS A 67 -2.79 -9.80 -3.13
N ASP A 68 -2.26 -8.58 -3.24
CA ASP A 68 -2.34 -7.53 -2.25
C ASP A 68 -3.68 -6.77 -2.24
N TRP A 69 -4.41 -6.78 -3.36
CA TRP A 69 -5.79 -6.28 -3.43
C TRP A 69 -6.82 -7.38 -3.24
N GLN A 70 -6.49 -8.64 -3.56
CA GLN A 70 -7.34 -9.80 -3.32
C GLN A 70 -7.23 -10.30 -1.86
N ILE A 71 -8.04 -9.70 -1.00
CA ILE A 71 -8.13 -9.99 0.44
C ILE A 71 -8.95 -11.26 0.69
N THR A 72 -10.03 -11.47 -0.06
CA THR A 72 -10.88 -12.68 0.01
C THR A 72 -11.15 -13.25 -1.38
N GLU A 73 -11.45 -14.56 -1.45
CA GLU A 73 -11.78 -15.25 -2.70
C GLU A 73 -13.09 -14.73 -3.34
N GLU A 74 -13.94 -14.08 -2.55
CA GLU A 74 -15.18 -13.46 -3.03
C GLU A 74 -14.95 -12.15 -3.80
N GLN A 75 -13.72 -11.63 -3.88
CA GLN A 75 -13.41 -10.43 -4.64
C GLN A 75 -13.21 -10.81 -6.11
N ASN A 76 -14.33 -10.87 -6.84
CA ASN A 76 -14.36 -11.16 -8.27
C ASN A 76 -14.23 -9.85 -9.06
N PHE A 77 -13.03 -9.59 -9.59
CA PHE A 77 -12.83 -8.59 -10.62
C PHE A 77 -13.03 -9.27 -11.99
N SER A 78 -13.88 -8.68 -12.84
CA SER A 78 -14.20 -9.24 -14.16
C SER A 78 -12.92 -9.38 -14.99
N LYS A 79 -12.63 -10.60 -15.46
CA LYS A 79 -11.47 -10.86 -16.34
C LYS A 79 -11.71 -10.19 -17.70
N GLY A 80 -10.92 -9.18 -18.02
CA GLY A 80 -10.90 -8.54 -19.34
C GLY A 80 -9.51 -8.02 -19.69
N GLU A 81 -9.22 -7.85 -20.98
CA GLU A 81 -7.92 -7.32 -21.45
C GLU A 81 -7.78 -5.80 -21.28
N LYS A 82 -8.85 -5.11 -20.89
CA LYS A 82 -8.86 -3.65 -20.76
C LYS A 82 -8.37 -3.26 -19.37
N ILE A 83 -7.45 -2.29 -19.31
CA ILE A 83 -7.06 -1.61 -18.07
C ILE A 83 -8.29 -0.81 -17.58
N ASN A 84 -8.99 -1.33 -16.58
CA ASN A 84 -10.16 -0.66 -16.02
C ASN A 84 -9.93 -0.16 -14.59
N HIS A 85 -8.73 -0.38 -14.05
CA HIS A 85 -8.39 -0.06 -12.68
C HIS A 85 -7.15 0.81 -12.59
N TYR A 86 -7.16 1.71 -11.62
CA TYR A 86 -6.10 2.67 -11.40
C TYR A 86 -5.77 2.74 -9.92
N SER A 87 -4.49 2.68 -9.59
CA SER A 87 -4.07 2.87 -8.21
C SER A 87 -3.37 4.19 -8.00
N VAL A 88 -3.61 4.81 -6.85
CA VAL A 88 -3.06 6.10 -6.46
C VAL A 88 -2.39 5.95 -5.10
N GLU A 89 -1.11 6.34 -5.03
CA GLU A 89 -0.39 6.48 -3.78
C GLU A 89 -0.44 7.93 -3.31
N MET A 90 -0.79 8.10 -2.04
CA MET A 90 -0.98 9.41 -1.42
C MET A 90 -0.25 9.47 -0.09
N ARG A 91 0.32 10.64 0.20
CA ARG A 91 1.01 10.92 1.46
C ARG A 91 0.24 11.96 2.25
N GLY A 92 -0.24 11.59 3.42
CA GLY A 92 -0.70 12.52 4.46
C GLY A 92 0.44 12.86 5.42
N LYS A 93 0.14 13.66 6.45
CA LYS A 93 1.12 14.08 7.47
C LYS A 93 1.84 12.89 8.13
N ASP A 94 1.06 11.93 8.63
CA ASP A 94 1.54 10.74 9.35
C ASP A 94 0.94 9.44 8.78
N SER A 95 0.42 9.49 7.56
CA SER A 95 -0.26 8.35 6.93
C SER A 95 0.16 8.19 5.48
N TYR A 96 0.23 6.94 5.07
CA TYR A 96 0.42 6.55 3.67
C TYR A 96 -0.82 5.83 3.21
N TYR A 97 -1.37 6.26 2.08
CA TYR A 97 -2.52 5.62 1.47
C TYR A 97 -2.14 5.05 0.13
N HIS A 98 -2.70 3.90 -0.15
CA HIS A 98 -2.71 3.29 -1.45
C HIS A 98 -4.18 3.00 -1.75
N ALA A 99 -4.72 3.59 -2.80
CA ALA A 99 -6.13 3.49 -3.15
C ALA A 99 -6.28 2.87 -4.53
N LEU A 100 -7.32 2.08 -4.73
CA LEU A 100 -7.68 1.43 -5.98
C LEU A 100 -9.02 1.98 -6.44
N TYR A 101 -9.05 2.48 -7.67
CA TYR A 101 -10.19 3.06 -8.33
C TYR A 101 -10.55 2.28 -9.58
N ASP A 102 -11.81 2.35 -9.99
CA ASP A 102 -12.18 2.06 -11.38
C ASP A 102 -11.88 3.26 -12.29
N ALA A 103 -12.01 3.07 -13.61
CA ALA A 103 -11.79 4.12 -14.60
C ALA A 103 -12.72 5.36 -14.45
N ASN A 104 -13.86 5.22 -13.77
CA ASN A 104 -14.80 6.30 -13.51
C ASN A 104 -14.48 7.07 -12.21
N GLY A 105 -13.40 6.70 -11.52
CA GLY A 105 -13.00 7.31 -10.26
C GLY A 105 -13.76 6.77 -9.06
N LYS A 106 -14.48 5.65 -9.16
CA LYS A 106 -15.10 5.04 -7.98
C LYS A 106 -14.02 4.36 -7.12
N LEU A 107 -13.94 4.72 -5.85
CA LEU A 107 -13.06 4.06 -4.89
C LEU A 107 -13.54 2.63 -4.63
N LEU A 108 -12.70 1.65 -4.95
CA LEU A 108 -12.99 0.22 -4.74
C LEU A 108 -12.35 -0.25 -3.43
N MET A 109 -11.08 0.08 -3.24
CA MET A 109 -10.32 -0.33 -2.07
C MET A 109 -9.33 0.73 -1.62
N SER A 110 -9.02 0.75 -0.34
CA SER A 110 -7.95 1.58 0.20
C SER A 110 -7.16 0.84 1.26
N ARG A 111 -5.85 1.02 1.24
CA ARG A 111 -4.90 0.51 2.22
C ARG A 111 -4.23 1.71 2.89
N LYS A 112 -4.35 1.81 4.21
CA LYS A 112 -3.71 2.84 5.03
C LYS A 112 -2.60 2.21 5.85
N GLU A 113 -1.39 2.71 5.72
CA GLU A 113 -0.29 2.38 6.63
C GLU A 113 -0.49 3.13 7.95
N GLU A 114 -0.52 2.38 9.05
CA GLU A 114 -0.73 2.94 10.38
C GLU A 114 0.55 2.75 11.21
N LYS A 115 1.30 3.84 11.39
CA LYS A 115 2.52 3.86 12.21
C LYS A 115 2.18 4.24 13.64
N ASN A 116 2.80 3.57 14.62
CA ASN A 116 2.58 3.81 16.05
C ASN A 116 1.12 3.69 16.49
N VAL A 117 0.28 3.00 15.73
CA VAL A 117 -1.11 2.71 16.10
C VAL A 117 -1.17 1.31 16.72
N ALA A 118 -1.89 1.17 17.82
CA ALA A 118 -2.12 -0.15 18.41
C ALA A 118 -3.09 -0.94 17.53
N LEU A 119 -2.78 -2.22 17.29
CA LEU A 119 -3.74 -3.12 16.65
C LEU A 119 -5.00 -3.24 17.51
N PRO A 120 -6.18 -3.44 16.89
CA PRO A 120 -7.41 -3.72 17.62
C PRO A 120 -7.23 -4.88 18.60
N LYS A 121 -7.80 -4.74 19.80
CA LYS A 121 -7.71 -5.74 20.88
C LYS A 121 -8.09 -7.15 20.41
N ALA A 122 -9.13 -7.27 19.59
CA ALA A 122 -9.59 -8.55 19.07
C ALA A 122 -8.51 -9.29 18.25
N ILE A 123 -7.76 -8.55 17.42
CA ILE A 123 -6.67 -9.10 16.61
C ILE A 123 -5.49 -9.48 17.50
N MET A 124 -5.13 -8.64 18.47
CA MET A 124 -4.07 -8.96 19.43
C MET A 124 -4.39 -10.24 20.21
N THR A 125 -5.62 -10.36 20.74
CA THR A 125 -6.08 -11.58 21.42
C THR A 125 -6.03 -12.80 20.51
N ALA A 126 -6.47 -12.68 19.26
CA ALA A 126 -6.46 -13.79 18.30
C ALA A 126 -5.03 -14.22 17.93
N TYR A 127 -4.11 -13.26 17.78
CA TYR A 127 -2.70 -13.53 17.54
C TYR A 127 -2.03 -14.21 18.75
N GLU A 128 -2.27 -13.71 19.97
CA GLU A 128 -1.67 -14.23 21.21
C GLU A 128 -2.14 -15.64 21.57
N ASN A 129 -3.36 -16.02 21.16
CA ASN A 129 -3.92 -17.36 21.39
C ASN A 129 -3.85 -18.26 20.14
N GLY A 130 -3.28 -17.74 19.05
CA GLY A 130 -3.26 -18.40 17.75
C GLY A 130 -1.99 -19.20 17.46
N PRO A 131 -1.92 -19.80 16.26
CA PRO A 131 -0.79 -20.65 15.85
C PRO A 131 0.52 -19.87 15.62
N TYR A 132 0.46 -18.54 15.61
CA TYR A 132 1.63 -17.66 15.44
C TYR A 132 2.12 -17.05 16.76
N ARG A 133 1.56 -17.49 17.90
CA ARG A 133 2.00 -17.07 19.23
C ARG A 133 3.51 -17.25 19.37
N GLY A 134 4.18 -16.21 19.89
CA GLY A 134 5.62 -16.21 20.15
C GLY A 134 6.48 -15.72 18.99
N ILE A 135 5.92 -15.45 17.81
CA ILE A 135 6.65 -14.84 16.68
C ILE A 135 6.41 -13.32 16.68
N PRO A 136 7.37 -12.49 17.11
CA PRO A 136 7.10 -11.06 17.33
C PRO A 136 6.49 -10.37 16.10
N LEU A 137 5.49 -9.52 16.35
CA LEU A 137 4.95 -8.61 15.35
C LEU A 137 6.04 -7.63 14.92
N LYS A 138 6.12 -7.35 13.63
CA LYS A 138 6.97 -6.29 13.13
C LYS A 138 6.36 -4.94 13.54
N LYS A 139 7.08 -4.24 14.41
CA LYS A 139 6.67 -2.93 14.91
C LYS A 139 6.32 -1.98 13.76
N ASP A 140 5.24 -1.21 13.94
CA ASP A 140 4.82 -0.13 13.04
C ASP A 140 4.59 -0.55 11.58
N LYS A 141 4.32 -1.84 11.34
CA LYS A 141 4.02 -2.36 10.00
C LYS A 141 2.72 -3.16 10.03
N HIS A 142 1.61 -2.45 10.16
CA HIS A 142 0.29 -2.98 9.85
C HIS A 142 -0.47 -2.02 8.94
N TYR A 143 -1.37 -2.59 8.16
CA TYR A 143 -2.21 -1.83 7.26
C TYR A 143 -3.67 -2.09 7.58
N LYS A 144 -4.45 -1.01 7.69
CA LYS A 144 -5.90 -1.12 7.60
C LYS A 144 -6.28 -1.13 6.12
N ILE A 145 -7.01 -2.16 5.72
CA ILE A 145 -7.53 -2.31 4.36
C ILE A 145 -9.05 -2.16 4.42
N THR A 146 -9.60 -1.32 3.57
CA THR A 146 -11.04 -1.10 3.45
C THR A 146 -11.49 -1.50 2.05
N ASP A 147 -12.42 -2.44 1.99
CA ASP A 147 -13.20 -2.76 0.80
C ASP A 147 -14.46 -1.89 0.81
N HIS A 148 -14.49 -0.89 -0.07
CA HIS A 148 -15.58 0.09 -0.12
C HIS A 148 -16.83 -0.44 -0.81
N GLY A 149 -16.68 -1.45 -1.67
CA GLY A 149 -17.81 -2.14 -2.30
C GLY A 149 -18.60 -2.98 -1.30
N LYS A 150 -17.90 -3.74 -0.45
CA LYS A 150 -18.50 -4.61 0.58
C LYS A 150 -18.67 -3.94 1.94
N LYS A 151 -18.11 -2.73 2.12
CA LYS A 151 -18.03 -2.00 3.39
C LYS A 151 -17.36 -2.84 4.50
N LYS A 152 -16.33 -3.61 4.13
CA LYS A 152 -15.57 -4.47 5.03
C LYS A 152 -14.20 -3.86 5.33
N ASN A 153 -13.70 -4.10 6.54
CA ASN A 153 -12.37 -3.68 6.97
C ASN A 153 -11.55 -4.91 7.36
N TYR A 154 -10.27 -4.86 7.06
CA TYR A 154 -9.29 -5.90 7.34
C TYR A 154 -8.01 -5.27 7.88
N TYR A 155 -7.21 -6.10 8.54
CA TYR A 155 -5.89 -5.72 9.02
C TYR A 155 -4.83 -6.67 8.49
N GLU A 156 -3.87 -6.13 7.77
CA GLU A 156 -2.68 -6.84 7.33
C GLU A 156 -1.56 -6.60 8.36
N VAL A 157 -1.05 -7.68 8.95
CA VAL A 157 -0.03 -7.65 10.02
C VAL A 157 1.20 -8.42 9.57
N TYR A 158 2.38 -7.84 9.78
CA TYR A 158 3.65 -8.47 9.43
C TYR A 158 4.32 -9.06 10.66
N LEU A 159 4.81 -10.28 10.53
CA LEU A 159 5.65 -10.93 11.53
C LEU A 159 7.13 -10.66 11.24
N THR A 160 7.98 -10.75 12.26
CA THR A 160 9.44 -10.61 12.13
C THR A 160 10.09 -11.66 11.25
N ASN A 161 9.50 -12.85 11.12
CA ASN A 161 9.94 -13.90 10.20
C ASN A 161 9.51 -13.69 8.74
N GLY A 162 8.92 -12.54 8.41
CA GLY A 162 8.50 -12.21 7.05
C GLY A 162 7.10 -12.68 6.67
N LYS A 163 6.40 -13.46 7.53
CA LYS A 163 5.00 -13.86 7.26
C LYS A 163 4.05 -12.67 7.35
N LYS A 164 2.96 -12.76 6.57
CA LYS A 164 1.91 -11.76 6.46
C LYS A 164 0.58 -12.38 6.84
N LEU A 165 -0.06 -11.85 7.88
CA LEU A 165 -1.34 -12.34 8.38
C LEU A 165 -2.42 -11.33 8.04
N MET A 166 -3.57 -11.80 7.55
CA MET A 166 -4.73 -10.97 7.28
C MET A 166 -5.84 -11.32 8.27
N TYR A 167 -6.36 -10.33 8.98
CA TYR A 167 -7.44 -10.47 9.94
C TYR A 167 -8.67 -9.66 9.55
N ASN A 168 -9.85 -10.16 9.88
CA ASN A 168 -11.05 -9.34 10.03
C ASN A 168 -10.95 -8.46 11.28
N VAL A 169 -11.80 -7.44 11.36
CA VAL A 169 -11.89 -6.53 12.54
C VAL A 169 -12.18 -7.26 13.86
N ASP A 170 -12.81 -8.43 13.80
CA ASP A 170 -13.17 -9.26 14.95
C ASP A 170 -12.04 -10.21 15.40
N GLY A 171 -10.88 -10.18 14.73
CA GLY A 171 -9.75 -11.05 15.04
C GLY A 171 -9.78 -12.40 14.31
N THR A 172 -10.75 -12.67 13.45
CA THR A 172 -10.76 -13.88 12.62
C THR A 172 -9.61 -13.84 11.62
N LEU A 173 -8.75 -14.86 11.60
CA LEU A 173 -7.67 -15.00 10.63
C LEU A 173 -8.22 -15.45 9.27
N ILE A 174 -7.95 -14.67 8.22
CA ILE A 174 -8.47 -14.87 6.87
C ILE A 174 -7.41 -15.44 5.93
N LYS A 175 -6.15 -15.01 6.05
CA LYS A 175 -5.05 -15.40 5.15
C LYS A 175 -3.72 -15.38 5.88
N LYS A 176 -2.77 -16.21 5.42
CA LYS A 176 -1.41 -16.39 5.97
C LYS A 176 -0.35 -16.34 4.88
#